data_AF-A0A428WS24-F1
#
_entry.id   AF-A0A428WS24-F1
#
_cell.length_a   1.000
_cell.length_b   1.000
_cell.length_c   1.000
_cell.angle_alpha   90.00
_cell.angle_beta   90.00
_cell.angle_gamma   90.00
#
_symmetry.space_group_name_H-M   'P 1'
#
loop_
_entity.id
_entity.type
_entity.pdbx_description
1 polymer ?
#
loop_
_entity_poly.entity_id
_entity_poly.type
_entity_poly.pdbx_seq_one_letter_code
_entity_poly.pdbx_strand_id
1 'polypeptide(L)' 'MRVTKLVSTCELKDCPTLYATDRDTLLVQGETPTGHGLAIPAHEKLVEIPMDLIRRAVRDKLIQ' A
#
# COMPACT_ATOMS: atom_id res chain seq x y z
N MET A 1 8.10 15.89 -0.29
CA MET A 1 7.12 14.88 -0.73
C MET A 1 5.79 15.21 -0.10
N ARG A 2 4.83 15.62 -0.92
CA ARG A 2 3.41 15.68 -0.53
C ARG A 2 2.81 14.30 -0.68
N VAL A 3 1.99 13.89 0.29
CA VAL A 3 1.36 12.57 0.35
C VAL A 3 -0.16 12.76 0.45
N THR A 4 -0.92 12.05 -0.37
CA THR A 4 -2.39 12.10 -0.41
C THR A 4 -2.95 10.70 -0.23
N LYS A 5 -3.85 10.51 0.75
CA LYS A 5 -4.51 9.22 0.97
C LYS A 5 -5.47 8.92 -0.19
N LEU A 6 -5.33 7.75 -0.82
CA LEU A 6 -6.19 7.32 -1.91
C LEU A 6 -7.32 6.45 -1.40
N VAL A 7 -6.97 5.32 -0.78
CA VAL A 7 -7.94 4.32 -0.36
C VAL A 7 -7.43 3.57 0.87
N SER A 8 -8.37 3.21 1.73
CA SER A 8 -8.15 2.38 2.92
C SER A 8 -9.35 1.46 3.08
N THR A 9 -9.14 0.28 3.66
CA THR A 9 -10.17 -0.77 3.80
C THR A 9 -10.93 -0.76 5.12
N CYS A 10 -10.60 0.11 6.10
CA CYS A 10 -11.27 0.09 7.42
C CYS A 10 -11.61 1.48 7.97
N GLU A 11 -12.74 1.53 8.68
CA GLU A 11 -13.12 2.65 9.56
C GLU A 11 -12.65 2.44 11.02
N LEU A 12 -12.12 1.26 11.38
CA LEU A 12 -11.63 0.90 12.71
C LEU A 12 -10.30 0.10 12.64
N LYS A 13 -9.18 0.75 13.02
CA LYS A 13 -7.80 0.22 13.22
C LYS A 13 -6.99 -0.28 12.01
N ASP A 14 -5.74 -0.70 12.29
CA ASP A 14 -4.52 -0.89 11.47
C ASP A 14 -4.71 -1.61 10.11
N CYS A 15 -5.42 -0.98 9.18
CA CYS A 15 -5.67 -1.52 7.86
C CYS A 15 -4.73 -0.92 6.79
N PRO A 16 -4.38 -1.72 5.78
CA PRO A 16 -3.47 -1.29 4.73
C PRO A 16 -4.04 -0.09 3.98
N THR A 17 -3.20 0.92 3.79
CA THR A 17 -3.60 2.21 3.23
C THR A 17 -2.69 2.59 2.09
N LEU A 18 -3.30 2.96 0.96
CA LEU A 18 -2.61 3.42 -0.22
C LEU A 18 -2.57 4.95 -0.25
N TYR A 19 -1.40 5.50 -0.51
CA TYR A 19 -1.18 6.93 -0.68
C TYR A 19 -0.51 7.23 -2.01
N ALA A 20 -0.92 8.31 -2.66
CA ALA A 20 -0.19 8.90 -3.78
C ALA A 20 0.84 9.91 -3.27
N THR A 21 1.98 9.97 -3.94
CA THR A 21 2.95 11.06 -3.76
C THR A 21 2.86 12.05 -4.92
N ASP A 22 3.37 13.25 -4.71
CA ASP A 22 3.59 14.27 -5.76
C ASP A 22 4.69 13.90 -6.78
N ARG A 23 5.26 12.70 -6.68
CA ARG A 23 6.34 12.20 -7.54
C ARG A 23 5.89 11.03 -8.43
N ASP A 24 4.59 10.89 -8.66
CA ASP A 24 4.01 9.80 -9.46
C ASP A 24 4.41 8.40 -8.94
N THR A 25 4.39 8.25 -7.61
CA THR A 25 4.67 6.98 -6.93
C THR A 25 3.65 6.73 -5.83
N LEU A 26 3.49 5.46 -5.43
CA LEU A 26 2.60 5.04 -4.37
C LEU A 26 3.37 4.69 -3.12
N LEU A 27 2.85 5.11 -1.97
CA LEU A 27 3.26 4.58 -0.68
C LEU A 27 2.17 3.65 -0.18
N VAL A 28 2.60 2.53 0.38
CA VAL A 28 1.72 1.51 0.94
C VAL A 28 2.07 1.38 2.40
N GLN A 29 1.09 1.65 3.26
CA GLN A 29 1.16 1.27 4.67
C GLN A 29 0.52 -0.11 4.81
N GLY A 30 1.19 -1.04 5.48
CA GLY A 30 0.70 -2.39 5.72
C GLY A 30 1.65 -3.15 6.64
N GLU A 31 1.31 -4.40 6.92
CA GLU A 31 2.17 -5.30 7.71
C GLU A 31 3.33 -5.80 6.84
N THR A 32 4.53 -5.91 7.42
CA THR A 32 5.65 -6.58 6.79
C THR A 32 5.58 -8.08 7.10
N PRO A 33 5.16 -8.92 6.14
CA PRO A 33 5.02 -10.35 6.39
C PRO A 33 6.39 -10.96 6.70
N THR A 34 6.38 -12.01 7.53
CA THR A 34 7.56 -12.82 7.82
C THR A 34 7.37 -14.24 7.27
N GLY A 35 8.45 -15.01 7.14
CA GLY A 35 8.36 -16.41 6.67
C GLY A 35 8.13 -16.57 5.16
N HIS A 36 8.30 -15.52 4.35
CA HIS A 36 8.14 -15.54 2.90
C HIS A 36 9.30 -16.21 2.13
N GLY A 37 10.41 -16.55 2.79
CA GLY A 37 11.57 -17.19 2.15
C GLY A 37 12.41 -16.29 1.22
N LEU A 38 11.94 -15.09 0.88
CA LEU A 38 12.68 -14.09 0.12
C LEU A 38 13.84 -13.46 0.91
N ALA A 39 14.98 -13.23 0.25
CA ALA A 39 16.11 -12.48 0.79
C ALA A 39 15.96 -11.00 0.46
N ILE A 40 15.51 -10.20 1.43
CA ILE A 40 15.22 -8.77 1.24
C ILE A 40 16.35 -7.93 1.86
N PRO A 41 16.98 -7.01 1.11
CA PRO A 41 17.97 -6.09 1.64
C PRO A 41 17.42 -5.24 2.79
N ALA A 42 18.29 -4.82 3.73
CA ALA A 42 17.86 -4.05 4.92
C ALA A 42 17.16 -2.71 4.61
N HIS A 43 17.41 -2.14 3.42
CA HIS A 43 16.81 -0.89 2.96
C HIS A 43 15.49 -1.08 2.21
N GLU A 44 15.03 -2.32 2.05
CA GLU A 44 13.78 -2.67 1.40
C GLU A 44 12.77 -3.23 2.41
N LYS A 45 11.48 -3.04 2.11
CA LYS A 45 10.38 -3.57 2.91
C LYS A 45 9.37 -4.22 1.98
N LEU A 46 8.93 -5.42 2.35
CA LEU A 46 7.73 -6.00 1.80
C LEU A 46 6.54 -5.59 2.66
N VAL A 47 5.42 -5.35 2.01
CA VAL A 47 4.15 -5.05 2.66
C VAL A 47 3.08 -5.91 2.02
N GLU A 48 2.24 -6.51 2.84
CA GLU A 48 1.11 -7.28 2.34
C GLU A 48 -0.06 -6.35 2.03
N ILE A 49 -0.59 -6.47 0.80
CA ILE A 49 -1.71 -5.65 0.35
C ILE A 49 -2.86 -6.57 -0.08
N PRO A 50 -4.05 -6.43 0.52
CA PRO A 50 -5.23 -7.15 0.07
C PRO A 50 -5.53 -6.84 -1.39
N MET A 51 -5.74 -7.88 -2.19
CA MET A 51 -6.04 -7.74 -3.62
C MET A 51 -7.27 -6.85 -3.86
N ASP A 52 -8.25 -6.87 -2.96
CA ASP A 52 -9.46 -6.07 -3.09
C ASP A 52 -9.19 -4.56 -2.93
N LEU A 53 -8.16 -4.17 -2.16
CA LEU A 53 -7.74 -2.77 -2.07
C LEU A 53 -7.20 -2.28 -3.43
N ILE A 54 -6.35 -3.09 -4.07
CA ILE A 54 -5.80 -2.78 -5.40
C ILE A 54 -6.90 -2.75 -6.45
N ARG A 55 -7.77 -3.77 -6.48
CA ARG A 55 -8.90 -3.82 -7.41
C ARG A 55 -9.82 -2.60 -7.25
N ARG A 56 -10.09 -2.19 -6.02
CA ARG A 56 -10.86 -0.97 -5.75
C ARG A 56 -10.14 0.28 -6.26
N ALA A 57 -8.86 0.43 -5.97
CA ALA A 57 -8.07 1.57 -6.44
C ALA A 57 -8.07 1.71 -7.97
N VAL A 58 -7.93 0.58 -8.69
CA VAL A 58 -8.01 0.56 -10.16
C VAL A 58 -9.42 0.87 -10.66
N ARG A 59 -10.44 0.19 -10.12
CA ARG A 59 -11.84 0.38 -10.53
C ARG A 59 -12.30 1.82 -10.33
N ASP A 60 -11.92 2.42 -9.21
CA ASP A 60 -12.31 3.78 -8.84
C ASP A 60 -11.39 4.84 -9.50
N LYS A 61 -10.46 4.41 -10.39
CA LYS A 61 -9.50 5.24 -11.15
C LYS A 61 -8.62 6.14 -10.27
N LEU A 62 -8.26 5.64 -9.08
CA LEU A 62 -7.40 6.36 -8.13
C LEU A 62 -5.91 6.24 -8.47
N ILE A 63 -5.57 5.28 -9.33
CA ILE A 63 -4.24 4.99 -9.86
C ILE A 63 -4.40 4.81 -11.37
N GLN A 64 -3.59 5.52 -12.16
CA GLN A 64 -3.64 5.58 -13.62
C GLN A 64 -2.45 4.85 -14.24
#